data_AF-A0A661PXI8-F1
#
_entry.id   AF-A0A661PXI8-F1
#
_cell.length_a   1.000
_cell.length_b   1.000
_cell.length_c   1.000
_cell.angle_alpha   90.00
_cell.angle_beta   90.00
_cell.angle_gamma   90.00
#
_symmetry.space_group_name_H-M   'P 1'
#
loop_
_entity.id
_entity.type
_entity.pdbx_description
1 polymer ?
#
loop_
_entity_poly.entity_id
_entity_poly.type
_entity_poly.pdbx_seq_one_letter_code
_entity_poly.pdbx_strand_id
1 'polypeptide(L)'
;MRKIALAAKGALIGTLLMFICAGVLEASSQIYFGAIAVRNQVTSSMMVLLEWGPVEGSAPQEITSFKIYKKVGSGNFEEITTVANGLVFSGQLQAFFSESGEERQKEEIINWLGIAYPDENPGTGNFDDILHSILDPADQKYNPMQAHFLSRYSRDVARSLGLAYLDRDGVPAGSISYMITGILNDQSETGPLGRVTVDASAETILPAPQNFRQVLVSRCSVLRRQIDHGRIHLNWEVPSTPEKMPSRILTYGYDIYRMEKP
;
A
#
# COMPACT_ATOMS: atom_id res chain seq x y z
N MET A 1 -86.07 -6.79 14.95
CA MET A 1 -86.08 -7.86 13.92
C MET A 1 -84.63 -8.27 13.63
N ARG A 2 -84.50 -9.50 13.11
CA ARG A 2 -83.31 -10.35 12.95
C ARG A 2 -82.02 -9.74 12.36
N LYS A 3 -80.89 -10.20 12.94
CA LYS A 3 -79.60 -10.72 12.38
C LYS A 3 -79.04 -10.12 11.07
N ILE A 4 -77.72 -9.86 11.05
CA ILE A 4 -76.68 -10.73 10.43
C ILE A 4 -75.29 -10.13 10.72
N ALA A 5 -74.35 -10.99 11.09
CA ALA A 5 -72.92 -10.71 11.22
C ALA A 5 -72.23 -10.79 9.85
N LEU A 6 -71.16 -10.01 9.63
CA LEU A 6 -69.98 -10.50 8.90
C LEU A 6 -68.76 -9.63 9.19
N ALA A 7 -67.69 -10.30 9.61
CA ALA A 7 -66.36 -9.74 9.76
C ALA A 7 -65.71 -9.52 8.38
N ALA A 8 -64.95 -8.44 8.23
CA ALA A 8 -63.88 -8.37 7.25
C ALA A 8 -62.78 -7.44 7.78
N LYS A 9 -61.61 -8.05 7.97
CA LYS A 9 -60.34 -7.44 8.34
C LYS A 9 -59.99 -6.33 7.33
N GLY A 10 -59.68 -5.14 7.82
CA GLY A 10 -59.05 -4.06 7.05
C GLY A 10 -57.97 -3.43 7.91
N ALA A 11 -56.73 -3.60 7.48
CA ALA A 11 -55.51 -3.33 8.25
C ALA A 11 -55.41 -1.88 8.75
N LEU A 12 -55.02 -1.75 10.02
CA LEU A 12 -54.61 -0.49 10.63
C LEU A 12 -53.31 -0.03 9.95
N ILE A 13 -53.36 1.11 9.27
CA ILE A 13 -52.20 1.80 8.72
C ILE A 13 -51.42 2.39 9.90
N GLY A 14 -50.44 1.63 10.39
CA GLY A 14 -49.42 2.12 11.31
C GLY A 14 -48.25 2.67 10.51
N THR A 15 -48.21 3.99 10.33
CA THR A 15 -47.05 4.68 9.74
C THR A 15 -45.89 4.62 10.74
N LEU A 16 -45.08 3.56 10.63
CA LEU A 16 -43.78 3.47 11.27
C LEU A 16 -42.86 4.45 10.55
N LEU A 17 -42.61 5.62 11.14
CA LEU A 17 -41.54 6.52 10.72
C LEU A 17 -40.21 5.82 11.02
N MET A 18 -39.75 5.02 10.05
CA MET A 18 -38.40 4.48 10.05
C MET A 18 -37.48 5.66 9.76
N PHE A 19 -36.85 6.21 10.81
CA PHE A 19 -35.65 7.03 10.64
C PHE A 19 -34.62 6.12 9.98
N ILE A 20 -34.60 6.11 8.64
CA ILE A 20 -33.46 5.67 7.87
C ILE A 20 -32.42 6.75 8.17
N CYS A 21 -31.67 6.56 9.25
CA CYS A 21 -30.31 7.05 9.32
C CYS A 21 -29.60 6.37 8.14
N ALA A 22 -29.73 6.96 6.95
CA ALA A 22 -28.74 6.86 5.91
C ALA A 22 -27.51 7.58 6.46
N GLY A 23 -26.88 6.96 7.46
CA GLY A 23 -25.44 7.05 7.58
C GLY A 23 -24.96 6.50 6.25
N VAL A 24 -24.67 7.41 5.33
CA VAL A 24 -23.63 7.16 4.36
C VAL A 24 -22.46 6.73 5.24
N LEU A 25 -22.24 5.42 5.30
CA LEU A 25 -20.94 4.90 5.70
C LEU A 25 -20.02 5.47 4.61
N GLU A 26 -19.53 6.69 4.84
CA GLU A 26 -18.27 7.09 4.24
C GLU A 26 -17.33 5.94 4.57
N ALA A 27 -16.84 5.28 3.54
CA ALA A 27 -15.78 4.30 3.69
C ALA A 27 -14.66 5.05 4.40
N SER A 28 -14.57 4.89 5.73
CA SER A 28 -13.47 5.43 6.52
C SER A 28 -12.22 4.96 5.82
N SER A 29 -11.45 5.86 5.24
CA SER A 29 -10.42 5.48 4.29
C SER A 29 -9.36 4.66 5.01
N GLN A 30 -9.42 3.34 4.84
CA GLN A 30 -8.51 2.41 5.51
C GLN A 30 -7.25 2.32 4.67
N ILE A 31 -6.16 2.87 5.20
CA ILE A 31 -4.83 2.57 4.69
C ILE A 31 -4.25 1.39 5.47
N TYR A 32 -3.45 0.55 4.81
CA TYR A 32 -2.52 -0.28 5.55
C TYR A 32 -1.32 0.56 5.97
N PHE A 33 -0.70 0.19 7.08
CA PHE A 33 0.57 0.76 7.50
C PHE A 33 1.43 -0.34 8.12
N GLY A 34 2.56 -0.63 7.46
CA GLY A 34 3.48 -1.69 7.82
C GLY A 34 4.88 -1.17 8.08
N ALA A 35 5.66 -1.95 8.83
CA ALA A 35 7.08 -1.69 9.09
C ALA A 35 7.88 -2.98 9.00
N ILE A 36 9.07 -2.88 8.41
CA ILE A 36 10.05 -3.98 8.30
C ILE A 36 11.42 -3.42 8.73
N ALA A 37 12.07 -4.08 9.70
CA ALA A 37 13.46 -3.80 10.02
C ALA A 37 14.37 -4.51 9.01
N VAL A 38 15.27 -3.76 8.38
CA VAL A 38 16.19 -4.25 7.34
C VAL A 38 17.61 -3.79 7.68
N ARG A 39 18.62 -4.58 7.32
CA ARG A 39 20.01 -4.14 7.44
C ARG A 39 20.47 -3.48 6.16
N ASN A 40 21.06 -2.29 6.30
CA ASN A 40 21.82 -1.68 5.22
C ASN A 40 23.06 -2.54 4.95
N GLN A 41 23.19 -3.07 3.74
CA GLN A 41 24.29 -3.99 3.40
C GLN A 41 25.65 -3.28 3.32
N VAL A 42 25.66 -1.96 3.11
CA VAL A 42 26.89 -1.16 3.00
C VAL A 42 27.36 -0.71 4.38
N THR A 43 26.47 -0.12 5.18
CA THR A 43 26.84 0.44 6.51
C THR A 43 26.70 -0.55 7.65
N SER A 44 26.07 -1.71 7.42
CA SER A 44 25.67 -2.70 8.43
C SER A 44 24.70 -2.18 9.51
N SER A 45 24.22 -0.94 9.40
CA SER A 45 23.26 -0.35 10.32
C SER A 45 21.85 -0.88 10.07
N MET A 46 21.03 -0.90 11.13
CA MET A 46 19.60 -1.21 10.99
C MET A 46 18.87 0.00 10.42
N MET A 47 17.89 -0.26 9.57
CA MET A 47 16.96 0.71 9.01
C MET A 47 15.55 0.15 9.16
N VAL A 48 14.54 1.02 9.13
CA VAL A 48 13.13 0.58 9.10
C VAL A 48 12.47 1.11 7.84
N LEU A 49 12.02 0.19 6.99
CA LEU A 49 11.14 0.49 5.87
C LEU A 49 9.71 0.58 6.39
N LEU A 50 9.09 1.74 6.20
CA LEU A 50 7.68 1.99 6.44
C LEU A 50 6.95 2.05 5.11
N GLU A 51 5.84 1.32 4.98
CA GLU A 51 5.03 1.33 3.77
C GLU A 51 3.55 1.48 4.12
N TRP A 52 2.84 2.24 3.29
CA TRP A 52 1.40 2.44 3.41
C TRP A 52 0.74 2.52 2.04
N GLY A 53 -0.58 2.44 2.04
CA GLY A 53 -1.38 2.56 0.84
C GLY A 53 -2.82 2.15 1.10
N PRO A 54 -3.72 2.35 0.14
CA PRO A 54 -5.12 1.97 0.30
C PRO A 54 -5.27 0.46 0.46
N VAL A 55 -6.13 0.03 1.39
CA VAL A 55 -6.54 -1.39 1.51
C VAL A 55 -7.53 -1.73 0.38
N GLU A 56 -8.47 -0.82 0.11
CA GLU A 56 -9.38 -0.86 -1.04
C GLU A 56 -9.66 0.58 -1.51
N GLY A 57 -9.73 0.80 -2.83
CA GLY A 57 -9.99 2.14 -3.39
C GLY A 57 -8.77 3.05 -3.44
N SER A 58 -9.00 4.36 -3.38
CA SER A 58 -7.96 5.40 -3.33
C SER A 58 -7.72 5.81 -1.87
N ALA A 59 -6.49 6.23 -1.51
CA ALA A 59 -6.33 7.07 -0.33
C ALA A 59 -7.26 8.29 -0.47
N PRO A 60 -7.82 8.84 0.63
CA PRO A 60 -8.80 9.91 0.52
C PRO A 60 -8.19 11.06 -0.29
N GLN A 61 -8.91 11.52 -1.31
CA GLN A 61 -8.44 12.53 -2.28
C GLN A 61 -8.05 13.87 -1.66
N GLU A 62 -8.21 14.00 -0.35
CA GLU A 62 -7.92 15.19 0.43
C GLU A 62 -6.52 15.20 1.05
N ILE A 63 -5.82 14.06 1.13
CA ILE A 63 -4.48 14.00 1.74
C ILE A 63 -3.42 14.46 0.73
N THR A 64 -2.73 15.56 1.03
CA THR A 64 -1.63 16.11 0.23
C THR A 64 -0.25 15.60 0.64
N SER A 65 -0.09 15.23 1.92
CA SER A 65 1.17 14.69 2.45
C SER A 65 0.91 13.87 3.70
N PHE A 66 1.90 13.08 4.11
CA PHE A 66 1.87 12.23 5.28
C PHE A 66 2.96 12.65 6.26
N LYS A 67 2.60 12.83 7.54
CA LYS A 67 3.58 12.98 8.60
C LYS A 67 3.87 11.65 9.24
N ILE A 68 5.15 11.38 9.46
CA ILE A 68 5.64 10.17 10.10
C ILE A 68 6.19 10.53 11.46
N TYR A 69 5.72 9.82 12.47
CA TYR A 69 6.15 9.95 13.85
C TYR A 69 6.83 8.68 14.33
N LYS A 70 7.85 8.84 15.16
CA LYS A 70 8.63 7.76 15.78
C LYS A 70 8.56 7.88 17.30
N LYS A 71 8.46 6.74 17.97
CA LYS A 71 8.56 6.60 19.42
C LYS A 71 9.52 5.47 19.75
N VAL A 72 10.53 5.77 20.58
CA VAL A 72 11.48 4.80 21.10
C VAL A 72 11.18 4.54 22.58
N GLY A 73 11.01 3.27 22.95
CA GLY A 73 10.73 2.87 24.34
C GLY A 73 9.47 3.54 24.92
N SER A 74 9.59 4.12 26.11
CA SER A 74 8.48 4.77 26.83
C SER A 74 8.27 6.24 26.46
N GLY A 75 9.05 6.82 25.55
CA GLY A 75 9.00 8.23 25.17
C GLY A 75 7.71 8.67 24.47
N ASN A 76 7.68 9.91 23.98
CA ASN A 76 6.59 10.44 23.17
C ASN A 76 6.81 10.14 21.69
N PHE A 77 5.75 10.30 20.89
CA PHE A 77 5.87 10.31 19.44
C PHE A 77 6.43 11.67 18.99
N GLU A 78 7.50 11.63 18.20
CA GLU A 78 8.16 12.81 17.62
C GLU A 78 8.10 12.72 16.10
N GLU A 79 7.82 13.84 15.43
CA GLU A 79 7.80 13.91 13.97
C GLU A 79 9.23 13.69 13.46
N ILE A 80 9.40 12.75 12.53
CA ILE A 80 10.70 12.47 11.89
C ILE A 80 10.74 12.95 10.45
N THR A 81 9.59 13.02 9.76
CA THR A 81 9.53 13.51 8.38
C THR A 81 8.10 13.83 7.96
N THR A 82 7.98 14.58 6.86
CA THR A 82 6.77 14.75 6.06
C THR A 82 7.03 14.26 4.64
N VAL A 83 6.19 13.37 4.13
CA VAL A 83 6.28 12.76 2.79
C VAL A 83 5.14 13.28 1.93
N ALA A 84 5.45 13.90 0.78
CA ALA A 84 4.41 14.31 -0.17
C ALA A 84 3.64 13.10 -0.70
N ASN A 85 2.32 13.24 -0.86
CA ASN A 85 1.50 12.21 -1.48
C ASN A 85 1.52 12.40 -3.01
N GLY A 86 1.95 11.37 -3.75
CA GLY A 86 2.04 11.40 -5.21
C GLY A 86 3.45 11.24 -5.75
N LEU A 87 3.54 11.19 -7.09
CA LEU A 87 4.80 10.99 -7.79
C LEU A 87 5.73 12.19 -7.62
N VAL A 88 6.95 11.94 -7.13
CA VAL A 88 8.04 12.91 -7.11
C VAL A 88 8.65 13.06 -8.49
N PHE A 89 9.26 14.22 -8.78
CA PHE A 89 9.98 14.46 -10.03
C PHE A 89 11.18 13.52 -10.21
N SER A 90 11.63 13.31 -11.45
CA SER A 90 12.67 12.32 -11.80
C SER A 90 13.98 12.49 -11.03
N GLY A 91 14.46 13.71 -10.85
CA GLY A 91 15.66 13.98 -10.04
C GLY A 91 15.56 13.52 -8.58
N GLN A 92 14.39 13.61 -7.95
CA GLN A 92 14.18 13.09 -6.59
C GLN A 92 14.13 11.56 -6.58
N LEU A 93 13.54 10.96 -7.61
CA LEU A 93 13.55 9.51 -7.81
C LEU A 93 15.00 9.02 -7.97
N GLN A 94 15.82 9.69 -8.80
CA GLN A 94 17.24 9.39 -8.94
C GLN A 94 17.99 9.48 -7.61
N ALA A 95 17.67 10.50 -6.79
CA ALA A 95 18.28 10.67 -5.48
C ALA A 95 18.01 9.48 -4.56
N PHE A 96 16.77 8.94 -4.53
CA PHE A 96 16.45 7.75 -3.73
C PHE A 96 17.35 6.56 -4.09
N PHE A 97 17.47 6.24 -5.38
CA PHE A 97 18.32 5.14 -5.87
C PHE A 97 19.83 5.41 -5.75
N SER A 98 20.24 6.62 -5.38
CA SER A 98 21.65 6.99 -5.19
C SER A 98 22.03 7.04 -3.71
N GLU A 99 21.09 6.78 -2.79
CA GLU A 99 21.37 6.62 -1.37
C GLU A 99 22.19 5.35 -1.11
N SER A 100 23.05 5.38 -0.08
CA SER A 100 23.92 4.25 0.25
C SER A 100 23.12 2.99 0.60
N GLY A 101 23.42 1.87 -0.06
CA GLY A 101 22.70 0.61 0.12
C GLY A 101 21.59 0.35 -0.90
N GLU A 102 21.36 1.27 -1.84
CA GLU A 102 20.40 1.11 -2.95
C GLU A 102 21.05 0.65 -4.26
N GLU A 103 22.37 0.41 -4.29
CA GLU A 103 23.11 0.11 -5.52
C GLU A 103 22.54 -1.13 -6.25
N ARG A 104 22.20 -2.17 -5.48
CA ARG A 104 21.56 -3.38 -6.00
C ARG A 104 20.15 -3.11 -6.54
N GLN A 105 19.34 -2.35 -5.80
CA GLN A 105 17.98 -2.00 -6.18
C GLN A 105 17.97 -1.21 -7.50
N LYS A 106 18.93 -0.27 -7.64
CA LYS A 106 19.15 0.51 -8.85
C LYS A 106 19.52 -0.38 -10.05
N GLU A 107 20.47 -1.29 -9.87
CA GLU A 107 20.88 -2.22 -10.93
C GLU A 107 19.71 -3.12 -11.38
N GLU A 108 18.94 -3.65 -10.44
CA GLU A 108 17.76 -4.48 -10.75
C GLU A 108 16.69 -3.71 -11.55
N ILE A 109 16.44 -2.44 -11.20
CA ILE A 109 15.51 -1.58 -11.96
C ILE A 109 16.04 -1.27 -13.36
N ILE A 110 17.32 -0.93 -13.49
CA ILE A 110 17.94 -0.69 -14.82
C ILE A 110 17.82 -1.94 -15.68
N ASN A 111 18.11 -3.12 -15.13
CA ASN A 111 18.00 -4.38 -15.85
C ASN A 111 16.55 -4.70 -16.24
N TRP A 112 15.58 -4.47 -15.34
CA TRP A 112 14.16 -4.64 -15.65
C TRP A 112 13.72 -3.71 -16.79
N LEU A 113 14.12 -2.44 -16.72
CA LEU A 113 13.84 -1.47 -17.79
C LEU A 113 14.51 -1.88 -19.09
N GLY A 114 15.73 -2.43 -19.06
CA GLY A 114 16.43 -2.88 -20.27
C GLY A 114 15.73 -4.03 -20.99
N ILE A 115 14.99 -4.86 -20.25
CA ILE A 115 14.15 -5.91 -20.82
C ILE A 115 12.82 -5.35 -21.34
N ALA A 116 12.19 -4.43 -20.60
CA ALA A 116 10.86 -3.90 -20.92
C ALA A 116 10.89 -2.80 -22.01
N TYR A 117 11.95 -2.01 -22.05
CA TYR A 117 12.14 -0.82 -22.91
C TYR A 117 13.55 -0.82 -23.54
N PRO A 118 13.91 -1.85 -24.32
CA PRO A 118 15.26 -2.01 -24.85
C PRO A 118 15.69 -0.85 -25.77
N ASP A 119 14.75 -0.27 -26.52
CA ASP A 119 15.01 0.83 -27.45
C ASP A 119 15.39 2.14 -26.74
N GLU A 120 15.10 2.26 -25.43
CA GLU A 120 15.45 3.43 -24.63
C GLU A 120 16.86 3.34 -24.03
N ASN A 121 17.53 2.18 -24.17
CA ASN A 121 18.85 1.91 -23.63
C ASN A 121 19.03 2.41 -22.18
N PRO A 122 18.22 1.90 -21.23
CA PRO A 122 18.23 2.37 -19.85
C PRO A 122 19.58 2.10 -19.20
N GLY A 123 20.07 3.11 -18.49
CA GLY A 123 21.32 3.09 -17.75
C GLY A 123 21.30 4.12 -16.64
N THR A 124 22.43 4.29 -15.95
CA THR A 124 22.52 5.14 -14.76
C THR A 124 22.17 6.61 -14.98
N GLY A 125 22.22 7.09 -16.23
CA GLY A 125 21.96 8.48 -16.58
C GLY A 125 20.57 8.81 -17.11
N ASN A 126 19.69 7.82 -17.30
CA ASN A 126 18.34 8.04 -17.85
C ASN A 126 17.26 7.13 -17.28
N PHE A 127 17.60 6.13 -16.46
CA PHE A 127 16.62 5.19 -15.90
C PHE A 127 15.51 5.90 -15.10
N ASP A 128 15.85 7.01 -14.43
CA ASP A 128 14.92 7.77 -13.59
C ASP A 128 13.85 8.49 -14.40
N ASP A 129 14.19 9.06 -15.55
CA ASP A 129 13.22 9.67 -16.47
C ASP A 129 12.29 8.63 -17.10
N ILE A 130 12.84 7.48 -17.50
CA ILE A 130 12.06 6.36 -18.05
C ILE A 130 11.10 5.84 -16.99
N LEU A 131 11.59 5.60 -15.78
CA LEU A 131 10.79 5.12 -14.67
C LEU A 131 9.71 6.15 -14.28
N HIS A 132 10.04 7.44 -14.23
CA HIS A 132 9.07 8.50 -13.97
C HIS A 132 7.94 8.49 -15.02
N SER A 133 8.27 8.35 -16.31
CA SER A 133 7.29 8.28 -17.40
C SER A 133 6.33 7.09 -17.26
N ILE A 134 6.81 5.94 -16.76
CA ILE A 134 5.97 4.76 -16.51
C ILE A 134 5.00 4.99 -15.34
N LEU A 135 5.42 5.79 -14.35
CA LEU A 135 4.69 6.04 -13.11
C LEU A 135 3.72 7.22 -13.20
N ASP A 136 3.95 8.18 -14.09
CA ASP A 136 3.17 9.42 -14.21
C ASP A 136 1.88 9.21 -15.02
N PRO A 137 0.68 9.33 -14.40
CA PRO A 137 -0.60 9.20 -15.12
C PRO A 137 -0.82 10.18 -16.27
N ALA A 138 -0.05 11.26 -16.34
CA ALA A 138 -0.10 12.25 -17.43
C ALA A 138 0.77 11.87 -18.64
N ASP A 139 1.69 10.91 -18.50
CA ASP A 139 2.59 10.49 -19.58
C ASP A 139 1.96 9.41 -20.48
N GLN A 140 2.38 9.36 -21.74
CA GLN A 140 1.90 8.36 -22.71
C GLN A 140 2.39 6.94 -22.38
N LYS A 141 3.52 6.80 -21.69
CA LYS A 141 4.08 5.52 -21.24
C LYS A 141 3.43 5.00 -19.96
N TYR A 142 2.51 5.76 -19.36
CA TYR A 142 1.83 5.35 -18.13
C TYR A 142 1.17 3.99 -18.29
N ASN A 143 1.51 3.08 -17.38
CA ASN A 143 0.87 1.79 -17.28
C ASN A 143 0.49 1.51 -15.82
N PRO A 144 -0.81 1.55 -15.46
CA PRO A 144 -1.22 1.41 -14.06
C PRO A 144 -0.86 0.05 -13.46
N MET A 145 -0.77 -1.00 -14.29
CA MET A 145 -0.37 -2.33 -13.82
C MET A 145 1.14 -2.40 -13.57
N GLN A 146 1.96 -1.82 -14.45
CA GLN A 146 3.41 -1.75 -14.23
C GLN A 146 3.73 -0.85 -13.04
N ALA A 147 3.10 0.33 -12.93
CA ALA A 147 3.28 1.23 -11.80
C ALA A 147 2.93 0.54 -10.47
N HIS A 148 1.81 -0.20 -10.43
CA HIS A 148 1.45 -0.98 -9.25
C HIS A 148 2.49 -2.08 -8.95
N PHE A 149 2.91 -2.85 -9.93
CA PHE A 149 3.91 -3.91 -9.74
C PHE A 149 5.25 -3.33 -9.25
N LEU A 150 5.76 -2.28 -9.91
CA LEU A 150 7.02 -1.64 -9.57
C LEU A 150 7.00 -1.05 -8.16
N SER A 151 5.86 -0.47 -7.73
CA SER A 151 5.70 0.03 -6.36
C SER A 151 5.75 -1.07 -5.30
N ARG A 152 5.47 -2.33 -5.66
CA ARG A 152 5.57 -3.48 -4.75
C ARG A 152 6.92 -4.20 -4.86
N TYR A 153 7.56 -4.09 -6.01
CA TYR A 153 8.86 -4.68 -6.28
C TYR A 153 10.01 -3.85 -5.68
N SER A 154 9.91 -2.51 -5.78
CA SER A 154 10.96 -1.60 -5.37
C SER A 154 10.48 -0.60 -4.33
N ARG A 155 11.15 -0.61 -3.16
CA ARG A 155 10.90 0.36 -2.08
C ARG A 155 11.12 1.80 -2.54
N ASP A 156 12.10 2.04 -3.42
CA ASP A 156 12.38 3.40 -3.91
C ASP A 156 11.33 3.86 -4.93
N VAL A 157 10.69 2.94 -5.65
CA VAL A 157 9.49 3.26 -6.44
C VAL A 157 8.30 3.53 -5.52
N ALA A 158 8.13 2.78 -4.43
CA ALA A 158 7.09 3.09 -3.44
C ALA A 158 7.30 4.48 -2.82
N ARG A 159 8.56 4.82 -2.47
CA ARG A 159 8.95 6.15 -1.97
C ARG A 159 8.69 7.24 -3.01
N SER A 160 8.99 6.99 -4.29
CA SER A 160 8.73 7.96 -5.36
C SER A 160 7.25 8.26 -5.55
N LEU A 161 6.35 7.34 -5.18
CA LEU A 161 4.90 7.53 -5.21
C LEU A 161 4.33 8.12 -3.90
N GLY A 162 5.17 8.40 -2.89
CA GLY A 162 4.71 8.87 -1.59
C GLY A 162 4.03 7.78 -0.74
N LEU A 163 4.34 6.51 -1.00
CA LEU A 163 3.75 5.33 -0.35
C LEU A 163 4.70 4.62 0.61
N ALA A 164 5.93 5.12 0.74
CA ALA A 164 6.93 4.55 1.62
C ALA A 164 7.89 5.60 2.16
N TYR A 165 8.51 5.27 3.30
CA TYR A 165 9.60 6.01 3.91
C TYR A 165 10.63 5.04 4.49
N LEU A 166 11.90 5.39 4.39
CA LEU A 166 12.99 4.58 4.94
C LEU A 166 13.66 5.35 6.08
N ASP A 167 13.44 4.91 7.32
CA ASP A 167 14.10 5.46 8.49
C ASP A 167 15.52 4.86 8.59
N ARG A 168 16.52 5.68 8.24
CA ARG A 168 17.93 5.31 8.22
C ARG A 168 18.70 5.85 9.43
N ASP A 169 18.20 6.92 10.05
CA ASP A 169 18.97 7.75 10.95
C ASP A 169 18.84 7.28 12.40
N GLY A 170 19.91 6.67 12.91
CA GLY A 170 20.04 6.34 14.33
C GLY A 170 18.94 5.41 14.85
N VAL A 171 18.49 4.44 14.04
CA VAL A 171 17.52 3.42 14.46
C VAL A 171 18.13 2.59 15.60
N PRO A 172 17.64 2.72 16.84
CA PRO A 172 18.18 1.98 17.98
C PRO A 172 17.76 0.51 17.93
N ALA A 173 18.55 -0.37 18.55
CA ALA A 173 18.10 -1.74 18.79
C ALA A 173 16.90 -1.74 19.76
N GLY A 174 15.97 -2.67 19.54
CA GLY A 174 14.78 -2.86 20.37
C GLY A 174 13.48 -2.42 19.69
N SER A 175 12.43 -2.31 20.51
CA SER A 175 11.08 -2.00 20.04
C SER A 175 10.91 -0.51 19.73
N ILE A 176 10.51 -0.23 18.49
CA ILE A 176 10.22 1.12 17.98
C ILE A 176 8.79 1.13 17.47
N SER A 177 8.04 2.18 17.83
CA SER A 177 6.68 2.39 17.33
C SER A 177 6.65 3.56 16.37
N TYR A 178 5.96 3.39 15.25
CA TYR A 178 5.71 4.42 14.26
C TYR A 178 4.23 4.73 14.17
N MET A 179 3.93 5.97 13.81
CA MET A 179 2.57 6.44 13.57
C MET A 179 2.58 7.32 12.32
N ILE A 180 1.52 7.20 11.52
CA ILE A 180 1.30 8.02 10.33
C ILE A 180 0.00 8.81 10.47
N THR A 181 0.05 10.10 10.09
CA THR A 181 -1.11 10.98 9.94
C THR A 181 -1.09 11.59 8.54
N GLY A 182 -2.23 12.08 8.06
CA GLY A 182 -2.34 12.80 6.80
C GLY A 182 -2.43 14.31 7.05
N ILE A 183 -1.95 15.08 6.09
CA ILE A 183 -2.19 16.52 5.97
C ILE A 183 -3.21 16.72 4.87
N LEU A 184 -4.30 17.41 5.19
CA LEU A 184 -5.38 17.72 4.26
C LEU A 184 -5.09 19.00 3.45
N ASN A 185 -5.87 19.24 2.39
CA ASN A 185 -5.75 20.44 1.56
C ASN A 185 -5.83 21.77 2.36
N ASP A 186 -6.60 21.79 3.45
CA ASP A 186 -6.72 22.95 4.36
C ASP A 186 -5.56 23.07 5.36
N GLN A 187 -4.51 22.26 5.19
CA GLN A 187 -3.33 22.15 6.07
C GLN A 187 -3.63 21.59 7.47
N SER A 188 -4.85 21.11 7.71
CA SER A 188 -5.15 20.41 8.96
C SER A 188 -4.54 19.00 8.95
N GLU A 189 -4.14 18.54 10.14
CA GLU A 189 -3.62 17.20 10.34
C GLU A 189 -4.74 16.27 10.81
N THR A 190 -4.83 15.09 10.20
CA THR A 190 -5.83 14.08 10.56
C THR A 190 -5.50 13.43 11.92
N GLY A 191 -6.46 12.67 12.45
CA GLY A 191 -6.12 11.65 13.45
C GLY A 191 -5.13 10.60 12.90
N PRO A 192 -4.56 9.74 13.77
CA PRO A 192 -3.68 8.65 13.36
C PRO A 192 -4.36 7.73 12.35
N LEU A 193 -3.76 7.62 11.16
CA LEU A 193 -4.22 6.74 10.09
C LEU A 193 -3.68 5.33 10.24
N GLY A 194 -2.52 5.19 10.89
CA GLY A 194 -1.89 3.90 11.15
C GLY A 194 -0.89 3.97 12.29
N ARG A 195 -0.70 2.84 12.97
CA ARG A 195 0.36 2.64 13.97
C ARG A 195 0.95 1.24 13.82
N VAL A 196 2.26 1.14 13.93
CA VAL A 196 2.97 -0.14 13.83
C VAL A 196 4.15 -0.15 14.78
N THR A 197 4.46 -1.33 15.33
CA THR A 197 5.63 -1.54 16.17
C THR A 197 6.51 -2.60 15.53
N VAL A 198 7.81 -2.31 15.44
CA VAL A 198 8.83 -3.22 14.90
C VAL A 198 9.95 -3.37 15.93
N ASP A 199 10.55 -4.55 15.99
CA ASP A 199 11.78 -4.78 16.73
C ASP A 199 12.96 -4.63 15.77
N ALA A 200 13.76 -3.58 15.97
CA ALA A 200 14.95 -3.28 15.17
C ALA A 200 16.23 -3.90 15.76
N SER A 201 16.12 -4.84 16.71
CA SER A 201 17.28 -5.60 17.23
C SER A 201 17.85 -6.57 16.19
N ALA A 202 17.02 -7.03 15.26
CA ALA A 202 17.39 -7.97 14.20
C ALA A 202 16.58 -7.68 12.93
N GLU A 203 17.05 -8.20 11.79
CA GLU A 203 16.29 -8.08 10.54
C GLU A 203 14.95 -8.80 10.67
N THR A 204 13.90 -8.20 10.10
CA THR A 204 12.60 -8.83 10.04
C THR A 204 12.65 -9.99 9.05
N ILE A 205 12.61 -11.22 9.57
CA ILE A 205 12.50 -12.43 8.76
C ILE A 205 11.02 -12.74 8.56
N LEU A 206 10.56 -12.68 7.32
CA LEU A 206 9.22 -13.13 6.98
C LEU A 206 9.14 -14.66 7.07
N PRO A 207 8.09 -15.24 7.66
CA PRO A 207 7.91 -16.69 7.65
C PRO A 207 7.77 -17.19 6.21
N ALA A 208 8.14 -18.45 5.97
CA ALA A 208 7.92 -19.07 4.67
C ALA A 208 6.42 -19.05 4.31
N PRO A 209 6.05 -18.84 3.04
CA PRO A 209 4.66 -18.96 2.60
C PRO A 209 4.17 -20.39 2.87
N GLN A 210 2.94 -20.52 3.35
CA GLN A 210 2.28 -21.80 3.53
C GLN A 210 1.09 -21.91 2.57
N ASN A 211 0.41 -23.07 2.52
CA ASN A 211 -0.89 -23.22 1.88
C ASN A 211 -1.01 -22.64 0.46
N PHE A 212 -0.05 -23.00 -0.41
CA PHE A 212 -0.06 -22.68 -1.83
C PHE A 212 -1.39 -23.12 -2.46
N ARG A 213 -2.18 -22.18 -2.99
CA ARG A 213 -3.41 -22.53 -3.72
C ARG A 213 -3.70 -21.59 -4.87
N GLN A 214 -4.22 -22.16 -5.96
CA GLN A 214 -4.78 -21.38 -7.06
C GLN A 214 -6.18 -20.91 -6.65
N VAL A 215 -6.46 -19.61 -6.81
CA VAL A 215 -7.77 -19.02 -6.53
C VAL A 215 -8.36 -18.50 -7.83
N LEU A 216 -9.59 -18.91 -8.12
CA LEU A 216 -10.40 -18.40 -9.22
C LEU A 216 -11.00 -17.06 -8.79
N VAL A 217 -10.59 -15.97 -9.41
CA VAL A 217 -11.14 -14.64 -9.11
C VAL A 217 -12.33 -14.38 -10.03
N SER A 218 -13.50 -14.14 -9.45
CA SER A 218 -14.68 -13.75 -10.20
C SER A 218 -14.55 -12.31 -10.73
N ARG A 219 -15.12 -12.09 -11.91
CA ARG A 219 -15.03 -10.88 -12.74
C ARG A 219 -15.41 -9.61 -11.96
N CYS A 220 -14.42 -8.82 -11.51
CA CYS A 220 -14.59 -7.41 -11.12
C CYS A 220 -13.23 -6.71 -11.02
N SER A 221 -12.84 -5.94 -12.05
CA SER A 221 -12.16 -4.63 -11.99
C SER A 221 -11.73 -4.23 -13.40
N VAL A 222 -11.54 -2.93 -13.65
CA VAL A 222 -11.08 -2.40 -14.95
C VAL A 222 -9.72 -2.98 -15.37
N LEU A 223 -8.86 -3.31 -14.39
CA LEU A 223 -7.59 -4.04 -14.54
C LEU A 223 -7.75 -5.49 -15.06
N ARG A 224 -8.96 -6.06 -15.03
CA ARG A 224 -9.22 -7.50 -15.22
C ARG A 224 -10.08 -7.83 -16.45
N ARG A 225 -10.31 -6.89 -17.36
CA ARG A 225 -11.26 -7.10 -18.48
C ARG A 225 -10.77 -8.02 -19.60
N GLN A 226 -9.49 -8.43 -19.61
CA GLN A 226 -8.89 -9.23 -20.70
C GLN A 226 -7.80 -10.24 -20.25
N ILE A 227 -7.79 -10.69 -18.99
CA ILE A 227 -6.75 -11.59 -18.47
C ILE A 227 -7.38 -12.93 -18.05
N ASP A 228 -6.80 -14.04 -18.50
CA ASP A 228 -7.25 -15.41 -18.22
C ASP A 228 -7.21 -15.80 -16.73
N HIS A 229 -8.15 -16.68 -16.37
CA HIS A 229 -8.70 -16.85 -15.03
C HIS A 229 -7.90 -17.82 -14.13
N GLY A 230 -6.71 -17.42 -13.69
CA GLY A 230 -6.02 -18.14 -12.63
C GLY A 230 -5.01 -17.29 -11.89
N ARG A 231 -5.23 -17.02 -10.58
CA ARG A 231 -4.19 -16.49 -9.70
C ARG A 231 -3.62 -17.60 -8.84
N ILE A 232 -2.31 -17.63 -8.66
CA ILE A 232 -1.68 -18.38 -7.57
C ILE A 232 -1.65 -17.45 -6.37
N HIS A 233 -2.43 -17.75 -5.33
CA HIS A 233 -2.32 -17.04 -4.06
C HIS A 233 -1.34 -17.79 -3.19
N LEU A 234 -0.22 -17.14 -2.87
CA LEU A 234 0.68 -17.56 -1.81
C LEU A 234 0.07 -17.09 -0.50
N ASN A 235 -0.31 -18.03 0.37
CA ASN A 235 -0.88 -17.71 1.67
C ASN A 235 0.23 -17.72 2.72
N TRP A 236 0.79 -16.56 3.04
CA TRP A 236 1.59 -16.45 4.25
C TRP A 236 0.64 -16.55 5.45
N GLU A 237 0.48 -17.74 6.03
CA GLU A 237 -0.08 -17.89 7.38
C GLU A 237 0.91 -17.31 8.37
N VAL A 238 0.89 -15.98 8.48
CA VAL A 238 1.51 -15.29 9.59
C VAL A 238 0.57 -15.51 10.78
N PRO A 239 0.96 -16.26 11.84
CA PRO A 239 0.09 -16.48 12.98
C PRO A 239 -0.28 -15.13 13.57
N SER A 240 -1.54 -14.72 13.38
CA SER A 240 -2.02 -13.41 13.76
C SER A 240 -3.51 -13.46 14.02
N THR A 241 -3.94 -12.80 15.09
CA THR A 241 -5.35 -12.59 15.37
C THR A 241 -5.98 -11.77 14.23
N PRO A 242 -7.30 -11.87 13.97
CA PRO A 242 -7.96 -11.13 12.90
C PRO A 242 -7.70 -9.61 12.91
N GLU A 243 -7.41 -9.03 14.08
CA GLU A 243 -7.10 -7.60 14.22
C GLU A 243 -5.73 -7.21 13.64
N LYS A 244 -4.80 -8.16 13.47
CA LYS A 244 -3.44 -7.94 12.98
C LYS A 244 -3.27 -8.24 11.50
N MET A 245 -4.28 -8.84 10.87
CA MET A 245 -4.31 -9.14 9.43
C MET A 245 -4.19 -7.88 8.54
N PRO A 246 -4.91 -6.77 8.81
CA PRO A 246 -4.81 -5.54 8.01
C PRO A 246 -3.43 -4.89 8.07
N SER A 247 -2.74 -5.01 9.21
CA SER A 247 -1.38 -4.45 9.41
C SER A 247 -0.27 -5.22 8.70
N ARG A 248 -0.58 -6.41 8.15
CA ARG A 248 0.38 -7.28 7.46
C ARG A 248 -0.04 -7.63 6.03
N ILE A 249 -0.90 -6.81 5.40
CA ILE A 249 -1.12 -6.74 3.94
C ILE A 249 0.12 -6.18 3.21
N LEU A 250 1.32 -6.59 3.64
CA LEU A 250 2.47 -6.68 2.77
C LEU A 250 2.27 -7.95 1.94
N THR A 251 1.24 -7.92 1.10
CA THR A 251 0.91 -9.02 0.21
C THR A 251 1.96 -9.03 -0.89
N TYR A 252 2.99 -9.88 -0.75
CA TYR A 252 3.84 -10.28 -1.87
C TYR A 252 3.05 -11.24 -2.78
N GLY A 253 1.91 -10.79 -3.30
CA GLY A 253 1.14 -11.54 -4.28
C GLY A 253 1.84 -11.44 -5.61
N TYR A 254 2.39 -12.54 -6.11
CA TYR A 254 2.90 -12.61 -7.48
C TYR A 254 1.77 -13.08 -8.39
N ASP A 255 1.38 -12.26 -9.37
CA ASP A 255 0.55 -12.72 -10.48
C ASP A 255 1.46 -13.51 -11.45
N ILE A 256 1.31 -14.84 -11.48
CA ILE A 256 2.02 -15.71 -12.42
C ILE A 256 1.14 -15.91 -13.65
N TYR A 257 1.50 -15.28 -14.76
CA TYR A 257 0.86 -15.49 -16.06
C TYR A 257 1.45 -16.74 -16.72
N ARG A 258 0.62 -17.74 -17.03
CA ARG A 258 0.98 -18.77 -18.01
C ARG A 258 0.42 -18.34 -19.36
N MET A 259 1.27 -18.20 -20.36
CA MET A 259 0.80 -18.29 -21.73
C MET A 259 0.27 -19.71 -21.93
N GLU A 260 -0.97 -19.84 -22.42
CA GLU A 260 -1.41 -21.12 -22.95
C GLU A 260 -0.42 -21.53 -24.05
N LYS A 261 -0.01 -22.80 -24.01
CA LYS A 261 0.80 -23.38 -25.09
C LYS A 261 -0.01 -23.23 -26.39
N PRO A 262 0.62 -22.85 -27.52
CA PRO A 262 -0.06 -22.84 -28.81
C PRO A 262 -0.61 -24.22 -29.17
#